data_AF-A0A1L8TM71-F1
#
_entry.id   AF-A0A1L8TM71-F1
#
_cell.length_a   1.000
_cell.length_b   1.000
_cell.length_c   1.000
_cell.angle_alpha   90.00
_cell.angle_beta   90.00
_cell.angle_gamma   90.00
#
_symmetry.space_group_name_H-M   'P 1'
#
loop_
_entity.id
_entity.type
_entity.pdbx_description
1 polymer ?
#
loop_
_entity_poly.entity_id
_entity_poly.type
_entity_poly.pdbx_seq_one_letter_code
_entity_poly.pdbx_strand_id
1 'polypeptide(L)'
;MLQRRETVGNTMIAEHVILPHLESPKVKRSQILVIRLADPIDFDDTTREIQLIVTILLKSEEEQATKQKIAQFTRRLADEDFLTELLTNQSKKTIYQLL
;
A
#
# COMPACT_ATOMS: atom_id res chain seq x y z
N MET A 1 -6.21 -8.67 -12.44
CA MET A 1 -4.78 -9.04 -12.33
C MET A 1 -4.28 -8.92 -10.90
N LEU A 2 -4.55 -7.83 -10.18
CA LEU A 2 -4.27 -7.70 -8.74
C LEU A 2 -4.91 -8.82 -7.90
N GLN A 3 -6.23 -9.01 -8.02
CA GLN A 3 -6.95 -10.10 -7.33
C GLN A 3 -6.35 -11.50 -7.57
N ARG A 4 -5.75 -11.76 -8.74
CA ARG A 4 -5.12 -13.06 -9.04
C ARG A 4 -3.73 -13.23 -8.42
N ARG A 5 -3.08 -12.14 -8.00
CA ARG A 5 -1.83 -12.17 -7.23
C ARG A 5 -2.09 -12.28 -5.74
N GLU A 6 -3.15 -11.65 -5.24
CA GLU A 6 -3.52 -11.71 -3.81
C GLU A 6 -3.94 -13.13 -3.39
N THR A 7 -4.48 -13.93 -4.31
CA THR A 7 -4.72 -15.36 -4.07
C THR A 7 -3.44 -16.20 -3.87
N VAL A 8 -2.25 -15.64 -4.08
CA VAL A 8 -0.96 -16.34 -3.96
C VAL A 8 -0.31 -16.12 -2.58
N GLY A 9 -0.79 -15.16 -1.78
CA GLY A 9 -0.30 -14.94 -0.42
C GLY A 9 -0.94 -13.72 0.25
N ASN A 10 -1.06 -13.78 1.58
CA ASN A 10 -1.60 -12.69 2.38
C ASN A 10 -0.76 -11.41 2.19
N THR A 11 -1.42 -10.31 1.84
CA THR A 11 -0.79 -9.00 1.63
C THR A 11 -0.78 -8.11 2.88
N MET A 12 -1.28 -8.60 4.01
CA MET A 12 -1.27 -7.90 5.28
C MET A 12 0.17 -7.70 5.77
N ILE A 13 0.51 -6.46 6.10
CA ILE A 13 1.84 -6.07 6.57
C ILE A 13 1.85 -5.60 8.03
N ALA A 14 0.68 -5.23 8.54
CA ALA A 14 0.41 -4.87 9.92
C ALA A 14 -1.09 -5.05 10.19
N GLU A 15 -1.49 -4.95 11.45
CA GLU A 15 -2.91 -4.98 11.83
C GLU A 15 -3.70 -3.91 11.06
N HIS A 16 -4.82 -4.29 10.45
CA HIS A 16 -5.67 -3.41 9.63
C HIS A 16 -5.02 -2.83 8.35
N VAL A 17 -3.79 -3.22 7.99
CA VAL A 17 -3.04 -2.67 6.83
C VAL A 17 -2.65 -3.75 5.83
N ILE A 18 -3.03 -3.56 4.57
CA ILE A 18 -2.59 -4.41 3.45
C ILE A 18 -1.71 -3.65 2.45
N LEU A 19 -0.78 -4.38 1.84
CA LEU A 19 0.13 -3.93 0.78
C LEU A 19 -0.05 -4.71 -0.54
N PRO A 20 -1.19 -4.55 -1.25
CA PRO A 20 -1.32 -5.05 -2.61
C PRO A 20 -0.24 -4.49 -3.53
N HIS A 21 0.36 -5.34 -4.36
CA HIS A 21 1.33 -4.88 -5.35
C HIS A 21 1.20 -5.59 -6.69
N LEU A 22 1.42 -4.83 -7.77
CA LEU A 22 1.39 -5.34 -9.13
C LEU A 22 2.52 -4.71 -9.93
N GLU A 23 3.36 -5.55 -10.52
CA GLU A 23 4.23 -5.16 -11.62
C GLU A 23 3.62 -5.62 -12.94
N SER A 24 3.49 -4.72 -13.92
CA SER A 24 2.89 -5.07 -15.20
C SER A 24 3.32 -4.13 -16.33
N PRO A 25 3.48 -4.65 -17.57
CA PRO A 25 3.70 -3.80 -18.74
C PRO A 25 2.47 -2.95 -19.10
N LYS A 26 1.30 -3.25 -18.51
CA LYS A 26 0.07 -2.45 -18.66
C LYS A 26 0.05 -1.21 -17.77
N VAL A 27 0.91 -1.14 -16.75
CA VAL A 27 1.08 0.04 -15.91
C VAL A 27 1.98 1.02 -16.65
N LYS A 28 1.44 2.17 -17.05
CA LYS A 28 2.20 3.17 -17.84
C LYS A 28 3.09 4.08 -16.97
N ARG A 29 2.78 4.18 -15.68
CA ARG A 29 3.49 5.00 -14.70
C ARG A 29 3.43 4.30 -13.35
N SER A 30 4.59 4.14 -12.70
CA SER A 30 4.61 3.62 -11.34
C SER A 30 3.99 4.61 -10.38
N GLN A 31 3.18 4.11 -9.45
CA GLN A 31 2.44 4.92 -8.50
C GLN A 31 2.16 4.15 -7.22
N ILE A 32 2.01 4.90 -6.13
CA ILE A 32 1.57 4.39 -4.84
C ILE A 32 0.20 4.99 -4.57
N LEU A 33 -0.76 4.16 -4.19
CA LEU A 33 -2.07 4.59 -3.74
C LEU A 33 -2.15 4.34 -2.24
N VAL A 34 -2.52 5.36 -1.48
CA VAL A 34 -2.78 5.25 -0.04
C VAL A 34 -4.25 5.54 0.17
N ILE A 35 -5.00 4.51 0.56
CA ILE A 35 -6.45 4.56 0.68
C ILE A 35 -6.81 4.22 2.12
N ARG A 36 -7.22 5.22 2.89
CA ARG A 36 -7.87 5.01 4.19
C ARG A 36 -9.36 4.84 3.97
N LEU A 37 -9.90 3.74 4.47
CA LEU A 37 -11.32 3.41 4.39
C LEU A 37 -12.09 4.19 5.45
N ALA A 38 -13.35 4.55 5.13
CA ALA A 38 -14.22 5.21 6.09
C ALA A 38 -14.67 4.24 7.19
N ASP A 39 -14.96 3.00 6.81
CA ASP A 39 -15.33 1.90 7.69
C ASP A 39 -14.42 0.68 7.38
N PRO A 40 -14.09 -0.14 8.40
CA PRO A 40 -13.29 -1.35 8.18
C PRO A 40 -13.99 -2.34 7.27
N ILE A 41 -13.24 -3.09 6.46
CA ILE A 41 -13.77 -4.15 5.61
C ILE A 41 -13.07 -5.47 5.88
N ASP A 42 -13.81 -6.57 5.74
CA ASP A 42 -13.21 -7.88 5.57
C ASP A 42 -12.74 -8.03 4.13
N PHE A 43 -11.42 -8.13 3.94
CA PHE A 43 -10.82 -8.22 2.62
C PHE A 43 -10.92 -9.64 2.05
N ASP A 44 -10.70 -10.64 2.89
CA ASP A 44 -10.93 -12.07 2.62
C ASP A 44 -11.22 -12.84 3.92
N ASP A 45 -11.37 -14.17 3.85
CA ASP A 45 -11.71 -15.03 4.99
C ASP A 45 -10.68 -15.00 6.14
N THR A 46 -9.45 -14.62 5.85
CA THR A 46 -8.30 -14.60 6.78
C THR A 46 -7.78 -13.19 7.06
N THR A 47 -8.13 -12.23 6.20
CA THR A 47 -7.68 -10.84 6.24
C THR A 47 -8.89 -9.95 6.54
N ARG A 48 -9.14 -9.71 7.83
CA ARG A 48 -10.32 -9.01 8.34
C ARG A 48 -10.00 -7.62 8.88
N GLU A 49 -11.04 -6.81 9.04
CA GLU A 49 -10.97 -5.48 9.65
C GLU A 49 -9.94 -4.53 9.02
N ILE A 50 -9.79 -4.57 7.70
CA ILE A 50 -8.85 -3.70 6.98
C ILE A 50 -9.36 -2.26 6.98
N GLN A 51 -8.47 -1.32 7.32
CA GLN A 51 -8.75 0.11 7.36
C GLN A 51 -7.82 0.92 6.44
N LEU A 52 -6.63 0.40 6.13
CA LEU A 52 -5.65 1.06 5.27
C LEU A 52 -5.18 0.12 4.16
N ILE A 53 -5.31 0.59 2.91
CA ILE A 53 -4.82 -0.10 1.73
C ILE A 53 -3.70 0.75 1.12
N VAL A 54 -2.49 0.22 1.11
CA VAL A 54 -1.35 0.83 0.42
C VAL A 54 -1.04 0.01 -0.81
N THR A 55 -1.38 0.50 -2.00
CA THR A 55 -1.16 -0.25 -3.25
C THR A 55 0.06 0.27 -4.01
N ILE A 56 0.97 -0.62 -4.38
CA ILE A 56 2.11 -0.30 -5.26
C ILE A 56 1.83 -0.84 -6.67
N LEU A 57 1.67 0.07 -7.63
CA LEU A 57 1.62 -0.28 -9.05
C LEU A 57 2.97 0.07 -9.66
N LEU A 58 3.68 -0.95 -10.15
CA LEU A 58 4.99 -0.81 -10.76
C LEU A 58 4.89 -1.05 -12.28
N LYS A 59 5.39 -0.09 -13.05
CA LYS A 59 5.61 -0.26 -14.48
C LYS A 59 6.74 -1.29 -14.69
N SER A 60 6.57 -2.21 -15.64
CA SER A 60 7.66 -3.11 -16.02
C SER A 60 8.84 -2.35 -16.63
N GLU A 61 10.07 -2.81 -16.37
CA GLU A 61 11.31 -2.12 -16.77
C GLU A 61 11.38 -0.68 -16.25
N GLU A 62 10.87 -0.43 -15.03
CA GLU A 62 10.94 0.90 -14.42
C GLU A 62 12.39 1.34 -14.13
N GLU A 63 12.61 2.65 -14.21
CA GLU A 63 13.90 3.27 -13.91
C GLU A 63 14.38 2.93 -12.49
N GLN A 64 15.68 2.64 -12.35
CA GLN A 64 16.29 2.28 -11.06
C GLN A 64 16.07 3.35 -9.99
N ALA A 65 16.14 4.64 -10.33
CA ALA A 65 15.88 5.72 -9.38
C ALA A 65 14.45 5.67 -8.81
N THR A 66 13.46 5.36 -9.66
CA THR A 66 12.06 5.21 -9.25
C THR A 66 11.87 3.96 -8.40
N LYS A 67 12.49 2.84 -8.77
CA LYS A 67 12.50 1.60 -7.96
C LYS A 67 13.07 1.85 -6.56
N GLN A 68 14.17 2.60 -6.46
CA GLN A 68 14.79 2.96 -5.18
C GLN A 68 13.86 3.82 -4.31
N LYS A 69 13.17 4.81 -4.88
CA LYS A 69 12.18 5.63 -4.15
C LYS A 69 11.03 4.79 -3.62
N ILE A 70 10.47 3.92 -4.44
CA ILE A 70 9.41 3.00 -4.03
C ILE A 70 9.90 2.08 -2.92
N ALA A 71 11.09 1.50 -3.05
CA ALA A 71 11.67 0.63 -2.01
C ALA A 71 11.93 1.39 -0.69
N GLN A 72 12.35 2.66 -0.75
CA GLN A 72 12.48 3.51 0.44
C GLN A 72 11.13 3.73 1.11
N PHE A 73 10.09 4.03 0.34
CA PHE A 73 8.73 4.15 0.87
C PHE A 73 8.25 2.84 1.50
N THR A 74 8.41 1.70 0.81
CA THR A 74 8.00 0.39 1.33
C THR A 74 8.66 0.06 2.65
N ARG A 75 9.94 0.42 2.85
CA ARG A 75 10.62 0.22 4.14
C ARG A 75 10.01 1.04 5.28
N ARG A 76 9.48 2.24 4.99
CA ARG A 76 8.79 3.06 6.01
C ARG A 76 7.49 2.42 6.48
N LEU A 77 6.87 1.55 5.67
CA LEU A 77 5.69 0.80 6.09
C LEU A 77 5.97 -0.26 7.17
N ALA A 78 7.24 -0.55 7.48
CA ALA A 78 7.60 -1.40 8.61
C ALA A 78 7.70 -0.63 9.94
N ASP A 79 7.55 0.70 9.90
CA ASP A 79 7.52 1.57 11.07
C ASP A 79 6.07 1.70 11.57
N GLU A 80 5.81 1.21 12.78
CA GLU A 80 4.48 1.20 13.40
C GLU A 80 3.96 2.62 13.68
N ASP A 81 4.83 3.56 14.04
CA ASP A 81 4.44 4.96 14.28
C ASP A 81 4.00 5.61 12.95
N PHE A 82 4.73 5.31 11.87
CA PHE A 82 4.36 5.79 10.53
C PHE A 82 3.00 5.26 10.08
N LEU A 83 2.72 3.96 10.28
CA LEU A 83 1.42 3.38 9.94
C LEU A 83 0.29 3.95 10.82
N THR A 84 0.56 4.14 12.12
CA THR A 84 -0.39 4.73 13.07
C THR A 84 -0.80 6.13 12.65
N GLU A 85 0.15 6.96 12.20
CA GLU A 85 -0.15 8.28 11.66
C GLU A 85 -1.03 8.22 10.40
N LEU A 86 -0.78 7.28 9.48
CA LEU A 86 -1.64 7.10 8.30
C LEU A 86 -3.07 6.68 8.66
N LEU A 87 -3.21 5.81 9.66
CA LEU A 87 -4.51 5.30 10.14
C LEU A 87 -5.33 6.37 10.87
N THR A 88 -4.69 7.14 11.76
CA THR A 88 -5.41 7.95 12.75
C THR A 88 -5.50 9.44 12.38
N ASN A 89 -4.55 9.97 11.62
CA ASN A 89 -4.42 11.41 11.39
C ASN A 89 -5.54 11.96 10.49
N GLN A 90 -6.30 12.95 10.93
CA GLN A 90 -7.44 13.48 10.17
C GLN A 90 -7.05 14.59 9.17
N SER A 91 -5.82 15.10 9.25
CA SER A 91 -5.35 16.18 8.39
C SER A 91 -4.81 15.63 7.08
N LYS A 92 -5.55 15.82 5.98
CA LYS A 92 -5.08 15.49 4.63
C LYS A 92 -3.72 16.12 4.34
N LYS A 93 -3.50 17.36 4.77
CA LYS A 93 -2.21 18.05 4.59
C LYS A 93 -1.07 17.32 5.29
N THR A 94 -1.29 16.89 6.53
CA THR A 94 -0.28 16.17 7.32
C THR A 94 0.02 14.82 6.68
N ILE A 95 -1.00 14.08 6.24
CA ILE A 95 -0.83 12.83 5.49
C ILE A 95 0.00 13.07 4.22
N TYR A 96 -0.30 14.10 3.43
CA TYR A 96 0.48 14.40 2.22
C TYR A 96 1.95 14.78 2.51
N GLN A 97 2.24 15.36 3.68
CA GLN A 97 3.62 15.67 4.08
C GLN A 97 4.38 14.45 4.60
N LEU A 98 3.66 13.43 5.07
CA LEU A 98 4.23 12.17 5.51
C LEU A 98 4.61 11.27 4.34
N LEU A 99 3.94 11.35 3.19
CA LEU A 99 4.19 10.53 2.00
C LEU A 99 5.40 11.02 1.18
#